data_AF-A0A438ENQ4-F1
#
_entry.id   AF-A0A438ENQ4-F1
#
_cell.length_a   1.000
_cell.length_b   1.000
_cell.length_c   1.000
_cell.angle_alpha   90.00
_cell.angle_beta   90.00
_cell.angle_gamma   90.00
#
_symmetry.space_group_name_H-M   'P 1'
#
loop_
_entity.id
_entity.type
_entity.pdbx_description
1 polymer ?
#
loop_
_entity_poly.entity_id
_entity_poly.type
_entity_poly.pdbx_seq_one_letter_code
_entity_poly.pdbx_strand_id
1 'polypeptide(L)' 'MEEPIGHVLKRTEVADGLILEKMSCPLGVLLIVFESRPDALVQVIGYISG' A
#
# COMPACT_ATOMS: atom_id res chain seq x y z
N MET A 1 5.78 -7.24 -10.54
CA MET A 1 5.09 -6.35 -9.59
C MET A 1 6.17 -5.84 -8.66
N GLU A 2 6.33 -4.53 -8.55
CA GLU A 2 7.24 -3.97 -7.54
C GLU A 2 6.62 -4.17 -6.17
N GLU A 3 7.44 -4.32 -5.15
CA GLU A 3 6.98 -4.38 -3.76
C GLU A 3 6.20 -3.08 -3.45
N PRO A 4 4.96 -3.12 -2.91
CA PRO A 4 4.19 -1.90 -2.68
C PRO A 4 4.57 -1.19 -1.36
N ILE A 5 5.22 -1.90 -0.43
CA ILE A 5 5.52 -1.39 0.93
C ILE A 5 7.01 -1.06 1.13
N GLY A 6 7.30 -0.11 2.01
CA GLY A 6 8.68 0.27 2.34
C GLY A 6 9.33 1.26 1.38
N HIS A 7 8.59 1.81 0.42
CA HIS A 7 9.10 2.76 -0.56
C HIS A 7 8.91 4.21 -0.10
N VAL A 8 9.93 5.04 -0.25
CA VAL A 8 9.81 6.50 -0.04
C VAL A 8 9.04 7.09 -1.22
N LEU A 9 7.84 7.58 -0.94
CA LEU A 9 6.93 8.22 -1.91
C LEU A 9 7.25 9.70 -2.09
N LYS A 10 7.74 10.36 -1.04
CA LYS A 10 8.13 11.76 -1.07
C LYS A 10 9.18 12.03 0.00
N ARG A 11 10.18 12.82 -0.35
CA ARG A 11 11.19 13.35 0.56
C ARG A 11 11.21 14.86 0.46
N THR A 12 11.26 15.55 1.60
CA THR A 12 11.28 17.02 1.62
C THR A 12 12.12 17.49 2.79
N GLU A 13 13.09 18.35 2.52
CA GLU A 13 13.83 19.06 3.56
C GLU A 13 12.97 20.25 4.02
N VAL A 14 12.58 20.23 5.30
CA VAL A 14 11.68 21.25 5.87
C VAL A 14 12.44 22.34 6.62
N ALA A 15 13.67 22.06 7.05
CA ALA A 15 14.64 22.97 7.62
C ALA A 15 16.04 22.35 7.45
N ASP A 16 17.10 23.11 7.74
CA ASP A 16 18.49 22.64 7.63
C ASP A 16 18.70 21.32 8.39
N GLY A 17 18.98 20.25 7.64
CA GLY A 17 19.19 18.91 8.19
C GLY A 17 17.93 18.18 8.69
N LEU A 18 16.73 18.77 8.56
CA LEU A 18 15.46 18.16 8.95
C LEU A 18 14.71 17.65 7.73
N ILE A 19 14.72 16.33 7.56
CA ILE A 19 14.10 15.64 6.42
C ILE A 19 12.78 15.01 6.83
N LEU A 20 11.72 15.31 6.09
CA LEU A 20 10.43 14.63 6.14
C LEU A 20 10.34 13.60 5.01
N GLU A 21 10.08 12.35 5.36
CA GLU A 21 9.84 11.27 4.41
C GLU A 21 8.43 10.72 4.55
N LYS A 22 7.72 10.62 3.43
CA LYS A 22 6.48 9.85 3.30
C LYS A 22 6.85 8.48 2.76
N MET A 23 6.58 7.43 3.52
CA MET A 23 6.85 6.04 3.13
C MET A 23 5.54 5.27 2.92
N SER A 24 5.56 4.27 2.04
CA SER A 24 4.50 3.28 1.96
C SER A 24 4.59 2.28 3.12
N CYS A 25 3.44 1.86 3.63
CA CYS A 25 3.33 0.91 4.73
C CYS A 25 2.12 -0.02 4.52
N PRO A 26 2.09 -1.19 5.18
CA PRO A 26 0.93 -2.08 5.11
C PRO A 26 -0.34 -1.40 5.63
N LEU A 27 -1.48 -1.69 5.00
CA LEU A 27 -2.80 -1.22 5.46
C LEU A 27 -3.18 -1.78 6.85
N GLY A 28 -2.53 -2.87 7.28
CA GLY A 28 -2.86 -3.59 8.50
C GLY A 28 -3.69 -4.84 8.19
N VAL A 29 -4.78 -5.05 8.94
CA VAL A 29 -5.65 -6.21 8.78
C VAL A 29 -6.93 -5.79 8.06
N LEU A 30 -7.29 -6.53 7.00
CA LEU A 30 -8.50 -6.30 6.22
C LEU A 30 -9.46 -7.48 6.37
N LEU A 31 -10.70 -7.20 6.75
CA LEU A 31 -11.82 -8.13 6.58
C LEU A 31 -12.46 -7.86 5.22
N ILE A 32 -12.52 -8.89 4.38
CA ILE A 32 -13.06 -8.79 3.03
C ILE A 32 -14.25 -9.75 2.92
N VAL A 33 -15.42 -9.22 2.57
CA VAL A 33 -16.64 -9.99 2.33
C VAL A 33 -17.05 -9.77 0.87
N PHE A 34 -17.21 -10.85 0.12
CA PHE A 34 -17.56 -10.81 -1.29
C PHE A 34 -18.63 -11.86 -1.59
N GLU A 35 -19.36 -11.66 -2.68
CA GLU A 35 -20.36 -12.62 -3.17
C GLU A 35 -19.73 -13.93 -3.65
N SER A 36 -20.52 -15.00 -3.77
CA SER A 36 -20.06 -16.34 -4.15
C SER A 36 -19.66 -16.47 -5.62
N ARG A 37 -18.70 -15.64 -6.05
CA ARG A 37 -18.13 -15.63 -7.38
C ARG A 37 -16.72 -16.20 -7.35
N PRO A 38 -16.40 -17.17 -8.23
CA PRO A 38 -15.10 -17.82 -8.23
C PRO A 38 -13.93 -16.85 -8.54
N ASP A 39 -14.20 -15.76 -9.26
CA ASP A 39 -13.21 -14.75 -9.68
C ASP A 39 -13.00 -13.61 -8.67
N ALA A 40 -13.95 -13.41 -7.74
CA ALA A 40 -13.96 -12.25 -6.85
C ALA A 40 -12.72 -12.18 -5.94
N LEU A 41 -12.26 -13.32 -5.40
CA LEU A 41 -11.07 -13.36 -4.55
C LEU A 41 -9.81 -12.91 -5.29
N VAL A 42 -9.58 -13.45 -6.50
CA VAL A 42 -8.40 -13.13 -7.32
C VAL A 42 -8.40 -11.65 -7.69
N GLN A 43 -9.56 -11.11 -8.06
CA GLN A 43 -9.71 -9.70 -8.40
C GLN A 43 -9.40 -8.80 -7.20
N VAL A 44 -9.97 -9.10 -6.03
CA VAL A 44 -9.75 -8.29 -4.81
C VAL A 44 -8.29 -8.33 -4.37
N ILE A 45 -7.65 -9.51 -4.40
CA ILE A 45 -6.22 -9.64 -4.10
C ILE A 45 -5.38 -8.79 -5.07
N GLY A 46 -5.72 -8.81 -6.36
CA GLY A 46 -5.06 -7.99 -7.37
C GLY A 46 -5.13 -6.49 -7.09
N TYR A 47 -6.27 -5.98 -6.60
CA TYR A 47 -6.43 -4.56 -6.27
C TYR A 47 -5.65 -4.13 -5.02
N ILE A 48 -5.58 -4.96 -3.98
CA ILE A 48 -4.94 -4.57 -2.71
C ILE A 48 -3.43 -4.79 -2.71
N SER A 49 -2.92 -5.59 -3.64
CA SER A 49 -1.48 -5.84 -3.77
C SER A 49 -0.78 -4.79 -4.64
N GLY A 50 -1.55 -3.93 -5.32
CA GLY A 50 -1.10 -2.87 -6.22
C GLY A 50 -0.56 -1.63 -5.53
#